data_AF-A0A951N6K9-F1
#
_entry.id   AF-A0A951N6K9-F1
#
_cell.length_a   1.000
_cell.length_b   1.000
_cell.length_c   1.000
_cell.angle_alpha   90.00
_cell.angle_beta   90.00
_cell.angle_gamma   90.00
#
_symmetry.space_group_name_H-M   'P 1'
#
loop_
_entity.id
_entity.type
_entity.pdbx_description
1 polymer ?
#
loop_
_entity_poly.entity_id
_entity_poly.type
_entity_poly.pdbx_seq_one_letter_code
_entity_poly.pdbx_strand_id
1 'polypeptide(L)'
;MNWKFDEAAQVKLQLEAIEAVAARLRRLERMRRQNNAVIAQSALPDADGAPQTSLFLVRGGAVRRHLTIPNEEKAWTRAARIVREVFEGENDVAQFTAKTELDEMMILDRWLRSNGASPCVAWMNDKTSRQWSSNATRKLRNSLEYGRQNTGDGS
;
A
#
# COMPACT_ATOMS: atom_id res chain seq x y z
N MET A 1 -16.11 33.98 -44.05
CA MET A 1 -14.93 33.08 -43.99
C MET A 1 -14.42 32.81 -42.57
N ASN A 2 -14.86 33.55 -41.53
CA ASN A 2 -14.37 33.39 -40.15
C ASN A 2 -14.86 32.17 -39.37
N TRP A 3 -16.07 31.66 -39.64
CA TRP A 3 -16.67 30.61 -38.80
C TRP A 3 -15.88 29.29 -38.75
N LYS A 4 -15.17 28.95 -39.84
CA LYS A 4 -14.30 27.76 -39.89
C LYS A 4 -13.03 27.90 -39.04
N PHE A 5 -12.56 29.14 -38.82
CA PHE A 5 -11.40 29.41 -37.96
C PHE A 5 -11.78 29.34 -36.48
N ASP A 6 -12.98 29.84 -36.13
CA ASP A 6 -13.51 29.75 -34.77
C ASP A 6 -13.78 28.28 -34.39
N GLU A 7 -14.36 27.51 -35.30
CA GLU A 7 -14.60 26.07 -35.11
C GLU A 7 -13.29 25.28 -34.98
N ALA A 8 -12.28 25.58 -35.81
CA ALA A 8 -10.96 24.98 -35.71
C ALA A 8 -10.25 25.33 -34.39
N ALA A 9 -10.39 26.56 -33.89
CA ALA A 9 -9.84 26.97 -32.60
C ALA A 9 -10.51 26.24 -31.43
N GLN A 10 -11.83 26.04 -31.50
CA GLN A 10 -12.59 25.30 -30.49
C GLN A 10 -12.20 23.81 -30.46
N VAL A 11 -12.06 23.18 -31.63
CA VAL A 11 -11.58 21.79 -31.74
C VAL A 11 -10.17 21.64 -31.18
N LYS A 12 -9.28 22.60 -31.46
CA LYS A 12 -7.91 22.62 -30.91
C LYS A 12 -7.91 22.67 -29.38
N LEU A 13 -8.72 23.55 -28.77
CA LEU A 13 -8.83 23.65 -27.31
C LEU A 13 -9.36 22.35 -26.68
N GLN A 14 -10.33 21.69 -27.33
CA GLN A 14 -10.84 20.40 -26.87
C GLN A 14 -9.78 19.30 -26.96
N LEU A 15 -8.98 19.27 -28.03
CA LEU A 15 -7.86 18.33 -28.16
C LEU A 15 -6.80 18.55 -27.07
N GLU A 16 -6.41 19.79 -26.81
CA GLU A 16 -5.46 20.12 -25.74
C GLU A 16 -5.97 19.67 -24.36
N ALA A 17 -7.28 19.82 -24.10
CA ALA A 17 -7.90 19.34 -22.88
C ALA A 17 -7.87 17.80 -22.77
N ILE A 18 -8.17 17.09 -23.86
CA ILE A 18 -8.11 15.63 -23.92
C ILE A 18 -6.67 15.13 -23.70
N GLU A 19 -5.69 15.78 -24.32
CA GLU A 19 -4.26 15.44 -24.16
C GLU A 19 -3.80 15.65 -22.71
N ALA A 20 -4.21 16.76 -22.07
CA ALA A 20 -3.91 17.02 -20.67
C ALA A 20 -4.49 15.94 -19.74
N VAL A 21 -5.74 15.52 -19.99
CA VAL A 21 -6.38 14.42 -19.25
C VAL A 21 -5.64 13.10 -19.48
N ALA A 22 -5.30 12.76 -20.74
CA ALA A 22 -4.56 11.54 -21.06
C ALA A 22 -3.18 11.50 -20.40
N ALA A 23 -2.45 12.62 -20.40
CA ALA A 23 -1.16 12.74 -19.72
C ALA A 23 -1.29 12.52 -18.21
N ARG A 24 -2.34 13.08 -17.59
CA ARG A 24 -2.66 12.87 -16.17
C ARG A 24 -2.99 11.41 -15.87
N LEU A 25 -3.79 10.75 -16.71
CA LEU A 25 -4.11 9.33 -16.56
C LEU A 25 -2.86 8.45 -16.67
N ARG A 26 -2.00 8.68 -17.66
CA ARG A 26 -0.72 7.96 -17.79
C ARG A 26 0.21 8.18 -16.60
N ARG A 27 0.21 9.38 -16.01
CA ARG A 27 0.97 9.66 -14.78
C ARG A 27 0.41 8.88 -13.60
N LEU A 28 -0.91 8.90 -13.41
CA LEU A 28 -1.57 8.15 -12.34
C LEU A 28 -1.37 6.64 -12.50
N GLU A 29 -1.42 6.12 -13.72
CA GLU A 29 -1.17 4.71 -13.98
C GLU A 29 0.28 4.31 -13.71
N ARG A 30 1.25 5.17 -14.07
CA ARG A 30 2.66 4.99 -13.66
C ARG A 30 2.83 4.98 -12.16
N MET A 31 2.21 5.93 -11.45
CA MET A 31 2.23 5.97 -9.98
C MET A 31 1.59 4.72 -9.38
N ARG A 32 0.51 4.20 -9.99
CA ARG A 32 -0.15 2.96 -9.59
C ARG A 32 0.79 1.77 -9.71
N ARG A 33 1.46 1.61 -10.86
CA ARG A 33 2.41 0.51 -11.11
C ARG A 33 3.60 0.51 -10.13
N GLN A 34 3.94 1.67 -9.58
CA GLN A 34 5.02 1.84 -8.61
C GLN A 34 4.54 1.77 -7.16
N ASN A 35 3.22 1.63 -6.91
CA ASN A 35 2.67 1.56 -5.57
C ASN A 35 2.79 0.13 -5.03
N ASN A 36 3.92 -0.13 -4.37
CA ASN A 36 4.18 -1.37 -3.67
C ASN A 36 4.22 -1.05 -2.17
N ALA A 37 3.52 -1.84 -1.35
CA ALA A 37 3.46 -1.62 0.09
C ALA A 37 3.16 -2.92 0.84
N VAL A 38 3.60 -2.98 2.10
CA VAL A 38 3.11 -3.96 3.08
C VAL A 38 2.37 -3.20 4.17
N ILE A 39 1.12 -3.56 4.39
CA ILE A 39 0.27 -2.94 5.40
C ILE A 39 0.06 -3.96 6.51
N ALA A 40 0.39 -3.59 7.75
CA ALA A 40 0.17 -4.43 8.91
C ALA A 40 -0.91 -3.83 9.80
N GLN A 41 -1.86 -4.66 10.20
CA GLN A 41 -2.94 -4.29 11.12
C GLN A 41 -3.06 -5.36 12.19
N SER A 42 -3.49 -4.95 13.38
CA SER A 42 -3.88 -5.94 14.40
C SER A 42 -5.11 -6.69 13.88
N ALA A 43 -5.02 -8.02 13.85
CA ALA A 43 -6.15 -8.88 13.52
C ALA A 43 -6.91 -9.25 14.80
N LEU A 44 -8.08 -9.86 14.64
CA LEU A 44 -8.77 -10.47 15.77
C LEU A 44 -7.85 -11.52 16.43
N PRO A 45 -7.79 -11.59 17.77
CA PRO A 45 -7.08 -12.66 18.46
C PRO A 45 -7.58 -14.04 18.02
N ASP A 46 -6.73 -15.06 18.13
CA ASP A 46 -7.19 -16.44 17.87
C ASP A 46 -8.10 -16.98 18.98
N ALA A 47 -8.52 -18.24 18.81
CA ALA A 47 -9.38 -18.95 19.76
C ALA A 47 -8.78 -19.03 21.17
N ASP A 48 -7.44 -18.95 21.29
CA ASP A 48 -6.72 -18.98 22.56
C ASP A 48 -6.45 -17.55 23.11
N GLY A 49 -6.94 -16.52 22.41
CA GLY A 49 -6.75 -15.12 22.77
C GLY A 49 -5.37 -14.56 22.43
N ALA A 50 -4.54 -15.30 21.68
CA ALA A 50 -3.22 -14.84 21.30
C ALA A 50 -3.33 -13.76 20.20
N PRO A 51 -2.50 -12.69 20.29
CA PRO A 51 -2.56 -11.59 19.34
C PRO A 51 -2.11 -12.03 17.95
N GLN A 52 -2.82 -11.54 16.93
CA GLN A 52 -2.53 -11.82 15.53
C GLN A 52 -2.30 -10.52 14.75
N THR A 53 -1.54 -10.61 13.67
CA THR A 53 -1.28 -9.51 12.75
C THR A 53 -1.76 -9.86 11.35
N SER A 54 -2.64 -9.05 10.78
CA SER A 54 -3.01 -9.11 9.36
C SER A 54 -1.99 -8.32 8.53
N LEU A 55 -1.36 -8.97 7.55
CA LEU A 55 -0.53 -8.33 6.53
C LEU A 55 -1.26 -8.31 5.19
N PHE A 56 -1.39 -7.12 4.60
CA PHE A 56 -1.83 -6.93 3.22
C PHE A 56 -0.61 -6.60 2.36
N LEU A 57 -0.32 -7.45 1.38
CA LEU A 57 0.79 -7.30 0.45
C LEU A 57 0.28 -6.65 -0.83
N VAL A 58 0.65 -5.40 -1.03
CA VAL A 58 0.15 -4.54 -2.12
C VAL A 58 1.24 -4.38 -3.16
N ARG A 59 0.97 -4.75 -4.42
CA ARG A 59 1.92 -4.59 -5.53
C ARG A 59 1.22 -4.04 -6.76
N GLY A 60 1.76 -2.95 -7.31
CA GLY A 60 1.17 -2.22 -8.44
C GLY A 60 -0.20 -1.62 -8.11
N GLY A 61 -0.39 -1.19 -6.86
CA GLY A 61 -1.63 -0.59 -6.37
C GLY A 61 -2.76 -1.59 -6.11
N ALA A 62 -2.46 -2.89 -6.01
CA ALA A 62 -3.44 -3.93 -5.73
C ALA A 62 -2.99 -4.87 -4.62
N VAL A 63 -3.93 -5.30 -3.78
CA VAL A 63 -3.69 -6.36 -2.78
C VAL A 63 -3.49 -7.68 -3.52
N ARG A 64 -2.28 -8.24 -3.44
CA ARG A 64 -1.93 -9.53 -4.03
C ARG A 64 -2.11 -10.68 -3.08
N ARG A 65 -1.97 -10.41 -1.79
CA ARG A 65 -2.11 -11.42 -0.75
C ARG A 65 -2.49 -10.78 0.56
N HIS A 66 -3.34 -11.48 1.30
CA HIS A 66 -3.66 -11.20 2.69
C HIS A 66 -3.17 -12.38 3.53
N LEU A 67 -2.44 -12.11 4.60
CA LEU A 67 -1.93 -13.10 5.54
C LEU A 67 -2.38 -12.72 6.95
N THR A 68 -2.78 -13.69 7.74
CA THR A 68 -2.92 -13.53 9.19
C THR A 68 -1.77 -14.29 9.85
N ILE A 69 -0.98 -13.59 10.67
CA ILE A 69 0.26 -14.08 11.24
C ILE A 69 0.10 -14.12 12.77
N PRO A 70 0.14 -15.31 13.39
CA PRO A 70 0.21 -15.42 14.85
C PRO A 70 1.56 -14.91 15.35
N ASN A 71 1.64 -14.56 16.64
CA ASN A 71 2.86 -14.04 17.24
C ASN A 71 3.94 -15.12 17.51
N GLU A 72 4.32 -15.86 16.46
CA GLU A 72 5.28 -16.96 16.51
C GLU A 72 6.42 -16.75 15.51
N GLU A 73 7.66 -17.00 15.93
CA GLU A 73 8.83 -16.78 15.08
C GLU A 73 8.77 -17.55 13.74
N LYS A 74 8.34 -18.81 13.78
CA LYS A 74 8.17 -19.65 12.58
C LYS A 74 7.16 -19.05 11.60
N ALA A 75 6.07 -18.46 12.11
CA ALA A 75 5.06 -17.82 11.29
C ALA A 75 5.62 -16.57 10.60
N TRP A 76 6.42 -15.78 11.31
CA TRP A 76 7.12 -14.63 10.75
C TRP A 76 8.18 -15.00 9.71
N THR A 77 8.93 -16.10 9.93
CA THR A 77 9.86 -16.62 8.91
C THR A 77 9.12 -17.02 7.62
N ARG A 78 7.97 -17.69 7.76
CA ARG A 78 7.13 -18.08 6.61
C ARG A 78 6.58 -16.84 5.90
N ALA A 79 6.11 -15.85 6.65
CA ALA A 79 5.62 -14.60 6.09
C ALA A 79 6.70 -13.85 5.30
N ALA A 80 7.94 -13.78 5.81
CA ALA A 80 9.05 -13.16 5.10
C ALA A 80 9.39 -13.85 3.77
N ARG A 81 9.16 -15.16 3.64
CA ARG A 81 9.27 -15.86 2.36
C ARG A 81 8.14 -15.48 1.40
N ILE A 82 6.89 -15.44 1.89
CA ILE A 82 5.73 -15.07 1.08
C ILE A 82 5.82 -13.61 0.58
N VAL A 83 6.30 -12.70 1.43
CA VAL A 83 6.59 -11.32 1.04
C VAL A 83 7.55 -11.32 -0.14
N ARG A 84 8.70 -12.01 -0.05
CA ARG A 84 9.64 -12.09 -1.18
C ARG A 84 8.98 -12.63 -2.45
N GLU A 85 8.24 -13.74 -2.38
CA GLU A 85 7.54 -14.31 -3.54
C GLU A 85 6.62 -13.29 -4.23
N VAL A 86 5.82 -12.55 -3.45
CA VAL A 86 4.86 -11.56 -4.00
C VAL A 86 5.56 -10.40 -4.69
N PHE A 87 6.71 -9.98 -4.19
CA PHE A 87 7.40 -8.78 -4.67
C PHE A 87 8.55 -9.03 -5.64
N GLU A 88 9.08 -10.26 -5.68
CA GLU A 88 10.13 -10.69 -6.61
C GLU A 88 9.56 -11.42 -7.85
N GLY A 89 8.29 -11.86 -7.83
CA GLY A 89 7.63 -12.49 -8.99
C GLY A 89 7.40 -11.54 -10.18
N GLU A 90 6.80 -12.01 -11.27
CA GLU A 90 6.47 -11.17 -12.42
C GLU A 90 5.38 -10.12 -12.10
N ASN A 91 5.51 -8.92 -12.70
CA ASN A 91 4.57 -7.81 -12.51
C ASN A 91 3.34 -8.01 -13.40
N ASP A 92 2.36 -8.79 -12.95
CA ASP A 92 1.06 -8.77 -13.62
C ASP A 92 0.35 -7.46 -13.33
N VAL A 93 -0.22 -6.79 -14.35
CA VAL A 93 -1.03 -5.59 -14.12
C VAL A 93 -2.31 -6.03 -13.38
N ALA A 94 -2.52 -5.53 -12.17
CA ALA A 94 -3.76 -5.82 -11.45
C ALA A 94 -4.96 -5.29 -12.25
N GLN A 95 -5.91 -6.17 -12.54
CA GLN A 95 -7.14 -5.82 -13.23
C GLN A 95 -8.15 -5.13 -12.33
N PHE A 96 -8.07 -5.34 -11.00
CA PHE A 96 -8.99 -4.70 -10.07
C PHE A 96 -8.36 -4.47 -8.69
N THR A 97 -8.67 -3.32 -8.12
CA THR A 97 -8.64 -3.07 -6.68
C THR A 97 -9.61 -1.93 -6.43
N ALA A 98 -10.41 -2.02 -5.37
CA ALA A 98 -11.18 -0.90 -4.88
C ALA A 98 -10.20 0.18 -4.43
N LYS A 99 -9.84 1.07 -5.37
CA LYS A 99 -8.93 2.21 -5.19
C LYS A 99 -9.21 2.97 -3.88
N THR A 100 -10.49 3.06 -3.52
CA THR A 100 -10.99 3.63 -2.27
C THR A 100 -10.32 3.02 -1.05
N GLU A 101 -10.28 1.68 -0.90
CA GLU A 101 -9.76 1.05 0.31
C GLU A 101 -8.25 1.28 0.50
N LEU A 102 -7.47 1.23 -0.58
CA LEU A 102 -6.02 1.50 -0.51
C LEU A 102 -5.69 2.96 -0.27
N ASP A 103 -6.37 3.87 -0.97
CA ASP A 103 -6.22 5.31 -0.74
C ASP A 103 -6.66 5.67 0.69
N GLU A 104 -7.75 5.08 1.19
CA GLU A 104 -8.23 5.23 2.57
C GLU A 104 -7.21 4.72 3.60
N MET A 105 -6.64 3.52 3.41
CA MET A 105 -5.59 2.99 4.29
C MET A 105 -4.34 3.88 4.30
N MET A 106 -3.95 4.44 3.14
CA MET A 106 -2.82 5.35 3.03
C MET A 106 -3.09 6.72 3.67
N ILE A 107 -4.31 7.26 3.50
CA ILE A 107 -4.74 8.51 4.13
C ILE A 107 -4.81 8.32 5.64
N LEU A 108 -5.35 7.19 6.11
CA LEU A 108 -5.42 6.85 7.52
C LEU A 108 -4.03 6.70 8.14
N ASP A 109 -3.09 5.98 7.50
CA ASP A 109 -1.71 5.88 7.98
C ASP A 109 -1.02 7.25 8.04
N ARG A 110 -1.25 8.13 7.05
CA ARG A 110 -0.71 9.49 7.08
C ARG A 110 -1.30 10.32 8.23
N TRP A 111 -2.60 10.23 8.46
CA TRP A 111 -3.28 10.90 9.58
C TRP A 111 -2.82 10.36 10.93
N LEU A 112 -2.70 9.05 11.08
CA LEU A 112 -2.19 8.40 12.29
C LEU A 112 -0.78 8.89 12.63
N ARG A 113 0.11 8.97 11.64
CA ARG A 113 1.47 9.51 11.83
C ARG A 113 1.48 10.97 12.24
N SER A 114 0.62 11.81 11.63
CA SER A 114 0.54 13.22 12.02
C SER A 114 0.03 13.42 13.45
N ASN A 115 -0.61 12.40 14.04
CA ASN A 115 -1.11 12.40 15.41
C ASN A 115 -0.26 11.52 16.36
N GLY A 116 0.98 11.18 15.97
CA GLY A 116 1.94 10.49 16.85
C GLY A 116 1.76 8.97 16.95
N ALA A 117 0.86 8.37 16.17
CA ALA A 117 0.70 6.92 16.14
C ALA A 117 1.79 6.22 15.30
N SER A 118 2.00 4.94 15.61
CA SER A 118 3.01 4.12 14.94
C SER A 118 2.60 3.82 13.48
N PRO A 119 3.57 3.78 12.55
CA PRO A 119 3.30 3.52 11.14
C PRO A 119 2.76 2.10 10.93
N CYS A 120 1.66 1.97 10.19
CA CYS A 120 1.06 0.68 9.84
C CYS A 120 1.31 0.29 8.37
N VAL A 121 1.77 1.25 7.53
CA VAL A 121 2.11 1.03 6.12
C VAL A 121 3.61 1.19 5.87
N ALA A 122 4.23 0.17 5.28
CA ALA A 122 5.62 0.21 4.82
C ALA A 122 5.68 0.25 3.28
N TRP A 123 6.22 1.34 2.72
CA TRP A 123 6.40 1.53 1.27
C TRP A 123 7.57 0.72 0.72
N MET A 124 7.33 -0.01 -0.35
CA MET A 124 8.30 -0.76 -1.14
C MET A 124 8.63 0.02 -2.41
N ASN A 125 9.90 0.33 -2.64
CA ASN A 125 10.37 0.96 -3.86
C ASN A 125 11.49 0.14 -4.50
N ASP A 126 11.57 0.15 -5.83
CA ASP A 126 12.31 -0.83 -6.65
C ASP A 126 13.84 -0.90 -6.42
N LYS A 127 14.42 -0.04 -5.58
CA LYS A 127 15.88 0.08 -5.48
C LYS A 127 16.56 -0.87 -4.46
N THR A 128 15.86 -1.60 -3.59
CA THR A 128 16.52 -2.38 -2.51
C THR A 128 15.69 -3.54 -1.91
N SER A 129 15.40 -4.62 -2.65
CA SER A 129 14.47 -5.69 -2.18
C SER A 129 14.91 -6.46 -0.91
N ARG A 130 16.22 -6.73 -0.71
CA ARG A 130 16.72 -7.56 0.41
C ARG A 130 16.81 -6.82 1.74
N GLN A 131 17.41 -5.63 1.77
CA GLN A 131 17.48 -4.81 2.99
C GLN A 131 16.10 -4.36 3.44
N TRP A 132 15.17 -4.19 2.50
CA TRP A 132 13.82 -3.76 2.80
C TRP A 132 13.01 -4.83 3.54
N SER A 133 13.04 -6.09 3.09
CA SER A 133 12.30 -7.17 3.74
C SER A 133 12.67 -7.30 5.22
N SER A 134 13.96 -7.16 5.53
CA SER A 134 14.47 -7.11 6.90
C SER A 134 13.98 -5.87 7.66
N ASN A 135 14.06 -4.68 7.05
CA ASN A 135 13.62 -3.42 7.67
C ASN A 135 12.11 -3.34 7.89
N ALA A 136 11.30 -3.84 6.97
CA ALA A 136 9.86 -3.90 7.08
C ALA A 136 9.47 -4.87 8.21
N THR A 137 10.01 -6.09 8.20
CA THR A 137 9.76 -7.07 9.28
C THR A 137 10.16 -6.52 10.64
N ARG A 138 11.31 -5.83 10.74
CA ARG A 138 11.76 -5.18 11.98
C ARG A 138 10.86 -4.03 12.42
N LYS A 139 10.50 -3.11 11.52
CA LYS A 139 9.61 -1.98 11.86
C LYS A 139 8.21 -2.47 12.26
N LEU A 140 7.72 -3.51 11.61
CA LEU A 140 6.43 -4.12 11.91
C LEU A 140 6.45 -4.85 13.26
N ARG A 141 7.50 -5.64 13.55
CA ARG A 141 7.70 -6.28 14.85
C ARG A 141 7.74 -5.24 15.99
N ASN A 142 8.51 -4.17 15.80
CA ASN A 142 8.60 -3.10 16.79
C ASN A 142 7.25 -2.38 17.00
N SER A 143 6.48 -2.13 15.93
CA SER A 143 5.15 -1.49 16.06
C SER A 143 4.14 -2.33 16.86
N LEU A 144 4.27 -3.67 16.82
CA LEU A 144 3.45 -4.59 17.62
C LEU A 144 3.87 -4.61 19.09
N GLU A 145 5.16 -4.44 19.38
CA GLU A 145 5.68 -4.35 20.75
C GLU A 145 5.25 -3.06 21.45
N TYR A 146 5.14 -1.94 20.74
CA TYR A 146 4.59 -0.68 21.28
C TYR A 146 3.09 -0.77 21.64
N GLY A 147 2.31 -1.59 20.92
CA GLY A 147 0.90 -1.84 21.25
C GLY A 147 0.69 -2.56 22.60
N ARG A 148 1.68 -3.35 23.04
CA ARG A 148 1.67 -3.98 24.38
C ARG A 148 1.97 -3.02 25.52
N GLN A 149 2.68 -1.92 25.26
CA GLN A 149 2.99 -0.92 26.29
C GLN A 149 1.82 0.05 26.54
N ASN A 150 1.05 0.38 25.50
CA ASN A 150 -0.08 1.31 25.63
C ASN A 150 -1.39 0.68 26.14
N THR A 151 -1.43 -0.63 26.38
CA THR A 151 -2.57 -1.33 27.01
C THR A 151 -2.34 -1.64 28.49
N GLY A 152 -1.19 -1.22 29.05
CA GLY A 152 -0.75 -1.54 30.40
C GLY A 152 -0.97 -0.46 31.46
N ASP A 153 -1.37 0.76 31.12
CA ASP A 153 -1.61 1.84 32.09
C ASP A 153 -3.00 2.45 31.91
N GLY A 154 -3.92 1.97 32.75
CA GLY A 154 -5.29 2.46 32.87
C GLY A 154 -5.96 1.77 34.07
N SER A 155 -5.28 1.77 35.21
CA SER A 155 -5.89 1.55 36.53
C SER A 155 -6.59 2.82 36.99
#